data_AF-A0A814L8Y3-F1
#
_entry.id   AF-A0A814L8Y3-F1
#
_cell.length_a   1.000
_cell.length_b   1.000
_cell.length_c   1.000
_cell.angle_alpha   90.00
_cell.angle_beta   90.00
_cell.angle_gamma   90.00
#
_symmetry.space_group_name_H-M   'P 1'
#
loop_
_entity.id
_entity.type
_entity.pdbx_description
1 polymer ?
#
loop_
_entity_poly.entity_id
_entity_poly.type
_entity_poly.pdbx_seq_one_letter_code
_entity_poly.pdbx_strand_id
1 'polypeptide(L)'
;MNGGGFRITYQDQLTYNIWLAQEAHARDLSIGLKNDVDQVRDLVSYFDWAINEQCWEYNECNTLQPFITANKAVFNCEYKAHNNCLKAVQSKLSSILAPLELNGKNMKMCNGQGQLVSF
;
A
#
# COMPACT_ATOMS: atom_id res chain seq x y z
N MET A 1 16.71 -4.73 3.56
CA MET A 1 17.42 -4.01 2.47
C MET A 1 17.74 -5.00 1.37
N ASN A 2 17.18 -4.80 0.19
CA ASN A 2 17.42 -5.67 -0.96
C ASN A 2 18.83 -5.40 -1.50
N GLY A 3 19.58 -6.47 -1.79
CA GLY A 3 21.00 -6.45 -2.17
C GLY A 3 21.29 -5.91 -3.58
N GLY A 4 20.69 -4.77 -3.94
CA GLY A 4 21.20 -3.96 -5.04
C GLY A 4 22.64 -3.57 -4.71
N GLY A 5 23.52 -3.48 -5.71
CA GLY A 5 24.97 -3.24 -5.53
C GLY A 5 25.37 -1.93 -4.83
N PHE A 6 24.44 -1.23 -4.20
CA PHE A 6 24.62 -0.02 -3.40
C PHE A 6 23.99 -0.22 -2.01
N ARG A 7 24.71 0.22 -0.97
CA ARG A 7 24.17 0.22 0.40
C ARG A 7 23.19 1.39 0.54
N ILE A 8 21.90 1.10 0.42
CA ILE A 8 20.81 2.04 0.72
C ILE A 8 20.45 1.91 2.20
N THR A 9 20.56 2.99 2.96
CA THR A 9 20.21 3.01 4.39
C THR A 9 18.73 3.37 4.61
N TYR A 10 18.25 3.17 5.84
CA TYR A 10 16.94 3.66 6.28
C TYR A 10 16.80 5.16 6.03
N GLN A 11 17.85 5.93 6.35
CA GLN A 11 17.84 7.38 6.19
C GLN A 11 17.82 7.81 4.73
N ASP A 12 18.48 7.05 3.83
CA ASP A 12 18.46 7.35 2.39
C ASP A 12 17.04 7.18 1.84
N GLN A 13 16.38 6.07 2.18
CA GLN A 13 14.99 5.82 1.80
C GLN A 13 14.04 6.89 2.36
N LEU A 14 14.19 7.23 3.64
CA LEU A 14 13.37 8.24 4.30
C LEU A 14 13.52 9.61 3.64
N THR A 15 14.77 10.02 3.37
CA THR A 15 15.09 11.30 2.73
C THR A 15 14.51 11.36 1.32
N TYR A 16 14.68 10.29 0.53
CA TYR A 16 14.15 10.21 -0.81
C TYR A 16 12.61 10.26 -0.84
N ASN A 17 11.96 9.50 0.03
CA ASN A 17 10.50 9.46 0.12
C ASN A 17 9.89 10.82 0.50
N ILE A 18 10.48 11.52 1.47
CA ILE A 18 10.02 12.87 1.87
C ILE A 18 10.20 13.86 0.72
N TRP A 19 11.38 13.87 0.09
CA TRP A 19 11.63 14.73 -1.07
C TRP A 19 10.63 14.47 -2.19
N LEU A 20 10.38 13.20 -2.54
CA LEU A 20 9.46 12.83 -3.60
C LEU A 20 8.02 13.28 -3.30
N ALA A 21 7.56 13.14 -2.05
CA ALA A 21 6.26 13.62 -1.64
C ALA A 21 6.12 15.15 -1.75
N GLN A 22 7.15 15.88 -1.33
CA GLN A 22 7.20 17.34 -1.47
C GLN A 22 7.18 17.78 -2.92
N GLU A 23 7.91 17.11 -3.82
CA GLU A 23 7.90 17.43 -5.25
C GLU A 23 6.55 17.16 -5.92
N ALA A 24 5.84 16.09 -5.51
CA ALA A 24 4.49 15.82 -5.98
C ALA A 24 3.52 16.92 -5.54
N HIS A 25 3.52 17.26 -4.24
CA HIS A 25 2.65 18.31 -3.70
C HIS A 25 2.95 19.70 -4.29
N ALA A 26 4.21 20.01 -4.58
CA ALA A 26 4.60 21.27 -5.25
C ALA A 26 4.05 21.40 -6.69
N ARG A 27 3.53 20.31 -7.26
CA ARG A 27 2.92 20.24 -8.60
C ARG A 27 1.42 19.93 -8.53
N ASP A 28 0.81 20.09 -7.36
CA ASP A 28 -0.60 19.76 -7.11
C ASP A 28 -0.96 18.30 -7.42
N LEU A 29 0.01 17.38 -7.31
CA LEU A 29 -0.18 15.95 -7.50
C LEU A 29 -0.32 15.25 -6.16
N SER A 30 -1.24 14.28 -6.10
CA SER A 30 -1.31 13.35 -4.97
C SER A 30 -0.23 12.27 -5.08
N ILE A 31 0.20 11.74 -3.94
CA ILE A 31 1.23 10.70 -3.87
C ILE A 31 0.90 9.61 -2.84
N GLY A 32 1.26 8.37 -3.17
CA GLY A 32 1.07 7.20 -2.31
C GLY A 32 2.39 6.52 -1.91
N LEU A 33 2.47 6.06 -0.66
CA LEU A 33 3.60 5.25 -0.19
C LEU A 33 3.43 3.80 -0.66
N LYS A 34 4.41 3.26 -1.38
CA LYS A 34 4.38 1.85 -1.84
C LYS A 34 5.14 0.96 -0.86
N ASN A 35 4.44 0.00 -0.26
CA ASN A 35 4.99 -0.96 0.72
C ASN A 35 5.69 -0.23 1.88
N ASP A 36 7.02 -0.28 1.92
CA ASP A 36 7.93 0.40 2.88
C ASP A 36 7.38 0.46 4.32
N VAL A 37 6.83 -0.68 4.75
CA VAL A 37 6.01 -0.80 5.95
C VAL A 37 6.77 -0.43 7.23
N ASP A 38 8.10 -0.59 7.21
CA ASP A 38 9.00 -0.24 8.31
C ASP A 38 9.07 1.27 8.54
N GLN A 39 8.83 2.11 7.52
CA GLN A 39 8.92 3.57 7.59
C GLN A 39 7.57 4.27 7.69
N VAL A 40 6.46 3.54 7.70
CA VAL A 40 5.09 4.10 7.69
C VAL A 40 4.90 5.17 8.77
N ARG A 41 5.39 4.95 9.99
CA ARG A 41 5.21 5.91 11.09
C ARG A 41 5.91 7.25 10.85
N ASP A 42 7.05 7.23 10.17
CA ASP A 42 7.80 8.45 9.85
C ASP A 42 7.28 9.14 8.58
N LEU A 43 6.62 8.38 7.69
CA LEU A 43 6.19 8.85 6.37
C LEU A 43 4.70 9.20 6.27
N VAL A 44 3.85 8.72 7.20
CA VAL A 44 2.39 8.88 7.12
C VAL A 44 1.94 10.34 7.02
N SER A 45 2.68 11.30 7.58
CA SER A 45 2.34 12.73 7.47
C SER A 45 2.61 13.32 6.08
N TYR A 46 3.49 12.71 5.28
CA TYR A 46 3.93 13.23 3.98
C TYR A 46 3.16 12.65 2.79
N PHE A 47 2.63 11.43 2.88
CA PHE A 47 1.90 10.77 1.79
C PHE A 47 0.39 10.89 1.96
N ASP A 48 -0.36 10.90 0.85
CA ASP A 48 -1.82 11.07 0.87
C ASP A 48 -2.58 9.76 1.05
N TRP A 49 -1.94 8.66 0.64
CA TRP A 49 -2.46 7.30 0.73
C TRP A 49 -1.30 6.29 0.75
N ALA A 50 -1.62 5.01 0.96
CA ALA A 50 -0.65 3.93 0.82
C ALA A 50 -1.14 2.88 -0.17
N ILE A 51 -0.21 2.20 -0.82
CA ILE A 51 -0.47 0.99 -1.59
C ILE A 51 0.48 -0.10 -1.12
N ASN A 52 -0.06 -1.26 -0.72
CA ASN A 52 0.72 -2.40 -0.27
C ASN A 52 0.43 -3.63 -1.10
N GLU A 53 1.44 -4.45 -1.32
CA GLU A 53 1.31 -5.75 -1.95
C GLU A 53 1.38 -6.83 -0.88
N GLN A 54 0.48 -7.79 -0.95
CA GLN A 54 0.57 -9.03 -0.21
C GLN A 54 0.59 -8.86 1.32
N CYS A 55 -0.14 -7.87 1.84
CA CYS A 55 -0.10 -7.60 3.27
C CYS A 55 -0.62 -8.78 4.11
N TRP A 56 -1.51 -9.62 3.56
CA TRP A 56 -1.96 -10.83 4.24
C TRP A 56 -0.98 -11.98 4.12
N GLU A 57 -0.36 -12.17 2.95
CA GLU A 57 0.67 -13.20 2.74
C GLU A 57 1.80 -13.03 3.76
N TYR A 58 2.24 -11.78 3.98
CA TYR A 58 3.34 -11.45 4.89
C TYR A 58 2.88 -11.05 6.29
N ASN A 59 1.58 -11.12 6.58
CA ASN A 59 0.98 -10.74 7.87
C ASN A 59 1.40 -9.34 8.35
N GLU A 60 1.45 -8.38 7.42
CA GLU A 60 1.93 -7.01 7.65
C GLU A 60 0.81 -5.96 7.55
N CYS A 61 -0.45 -6.31 7.26
CA CYS A 61 -1.51 -5.31 7.11
C CYS A 61 -1.66 -4.33 8.29
N ASN A 62 -1.35 -4.77 9.51
CA ASN A 62 -1.45 -3.92 10.71
C ASN A 62 -0.43 -2.77 10.73
N THR A 63 0.68 -2.88 10.00
CA THR A 63 1.68 -1.80 9.91
C THR A 63 1.13 -0.57 9.20
N LEU A 64 0.11 -0.74 8.36
CA LEU A 64 -0.55 0.32 7.59
C LEU A 64 -1.64 1.07 8.38
N GLN A 65 -1.96 0.62 9.60
CA GLN A 65 -2.97 1.25 10.45
C GLN A 65 -2.76 2.76 10.72
N PRO A 66 -1.53 3.30 10.74
CA PRO A 66 -1.31 4.75 10.81
C PRO A 66 -2.01 5.53 9.67
N PHE A 67 -2.01 5.02 8.44
CA PHE A 67 -2.73 5.66 7.33
C PHE A 67 -4.25 5.67 7.58
N ILE A 68 -4.81 4.53 7.99
CA ILE A 68 -6.24 4.42 8.34
C ILE A 68 -6.62 5.35 9.48
N THR A 69 -5.77 5.44 10.52
CA THR A 69 -6.00 6.31 11.68
C THR A 69 -5.93 7.79 11.29
N ALA A 70 -5.06 8.14 10.34
CA ALA A 70 -4.98 9.47 9.75
C ALA A 70 -6.08 9.76 8.71
N ASN A 71 -7.07 8.87 8.57
CA ASN A 71 -8.15 8.95 7.59
C ASN A 71 -7.65 9.00 6.12
N LYS A 72 -6.56 8.28 5.84
CA LYS A 72 -5.95 8.15 4.51
C LYS A 72 -6.26 6.77 3.93
N ALA A 73 -6.45 6.71 2.61
CA ALA A 73 -6.77 5.47 1.93
C ALA A 73 -5.58 4.49 1.95
N VAL A 74 -5.88 3.19 2.02
CA VAL A 74 -4.90 2.11 1.88
C VAL A 74 -5.40 1.14 0.82
N PHE A 75 -4.67 1.05 -0.29
CA PHE A 75 -4.92 0.10 -1.35
C PHE A 75 -4.09 -1.16 -1.12
N ASN A 76 -4.70 -2.34 -1.12
CA ASN A 76 -3.99 -3.61 -0.98
C ASN A 76 -4.13 -4.46 -2.24
N CYS A 77 -3.05 -5.08 -2.69
CA CYS A 77 -3.05 -5.99 -3.83
C CYS A 77 -2.51 -7.37 -3.43
N GLU A 78 -3.32 -8.41 -3.59
CA GLU A 78 -2.92 -9.79 -3.41
C GLU A 78 -2.72 -10.49 -4.76
N TYR A 79 -1.77 -11.41 -4.82
CA TYR A 79 -1.45 -12.16 -6.05
C TYR A 79 -1.75 -13.66 -5.97
N LYS A 80 -1.69 -14.24 -4.78
CA LYS A 80 -1.84 -15.69 -4.55
C LYS A 80 -2.73 -16.01 -3.36
N ALA A 81 -2.59 -15.23 -2.28
CA ALA A 81 -3.41 -15.38 -1.10
C ALA A 81 -4.90 -15.17 -1.43
N HIS A 82 -5.76 -15.91 -0.74
CA HIS A 82 -7.18 -15.61 -0.77
C HIS A 82 -7.41 -14.22 -0.19
N ASN A 83 -7.93 -13.34 -1.03
CA ASN A 83 -8.29 -11.99 -0.63
C ASN A 83 -9.40 -12.07 0.45
N ASN A 84 -9.10 -11.67 1.69
CA ASN A 84 -10.04 -11.75 2.79
C ASN A 84 -10.92 -10.50 2.80
N CYS A 85 -11.93 -10.48 1.94
CA CYS A 85 -12.76 -9.30 1.73
C CYS A 85 -13.54 -8.85 2.97
N LEU A 86 -13.94 -9.77 3.85
CA LEU A 86 -14.54 -9.39 5.14
C LEU A 86 -13.53 -8.62 6.01
N LYS A 87 -12.30 -9.13 6.13
CA LYS A 87 -11.23 -8.45 6.87
C LYS A 87 -10.83 -7.13 6.20
N ALA A 88 -10.83 -7.06 4.87
CA ALA A 88 -10.56 -5.83 4.13
C ALA A 88 -11.56 -4.72 4.52
N VAL A 89 -12.86 -5.03 4.51
CA VAL A 89 -13.91 -4.08 4.93
C VAL A 89 -13.72 -3.67 6.40
N GLN A 90 -13.49 -4.63 7.29
CA GLN A 90 -13.28 -4.36 8.72
C GLN A 90 -12.04 -3.49 9.00
N SER A 91 -10.96 -3.72 8.28
CA SER A 91 -9.70 -2.96 8.39
C SER A 91 -9.65 -1.73 7.49
N LYS A 92 -10.76 -1.39 6.80
CA LYS A 92 -10.87 -0.25 5.88
C LYS A 92 -9.82 -0.25 4.75
N LEU A 93 -9.46 -1.45 4.27
CA LEU A 93 -8.55 -1.63 3.14
C LEU A 93 -9.34 -1.76 1.84
N SER A 94 -8.91 -1.04 0.81
CA SER A 94 -9.39 -1.21 -0.55
C SER A 94 -8.57 -2.30 -1.24
N SER A 95 -9.06 -3.54 -1.18
CA SER A 95 -8.29 -4.72 -1.61
C SER A 95 -8.69 -5.26 -2.98
N ILE A 96 -7.70 -5.64 -3.77
CA ILE A 96 -7.84 -6.37 -5.04
C ILE A 96 -7.08 -7.70 -5.02
N LEU A 97 -7.58 -8.68 -5.78
CA LEU A 97 -6.85 -9.87 -6.19
C LEU A 97 -6.48 -9.67 -7.66
N ALA A 98 -5.20 -9.76 -7.98
CA ALA A 98 -4.70 -9.53 -9.33
C ALA A 98 -3.68 -10.61 -9.74
N PRO A 99 -3.45 -10.81 -11.04
CA PRO A 99 -2.27 -11.53 -11.49
C PRO A 99 -1.00 -10.69 -11.24
N LEU A 100 0.15 -11.35 -11.07
CA LEU A 100 1.43 -10.67 -10.79
C LEU A 100 1.84 -9.71 -11.91
N GLU A 101 1.40 -9.97 -13.13
CA GLU A 101 1.67 -9.15 -14.31
C GLU A 101 0.90 -7.82 -14.31
N LEU A 102 -0.08 -7.63 -13.42
CA LEU A 102 -0.88 -6.40 -13.29
C LEU A 102 -1.45 -5.88 -14.63
N ASN A 103 -1.89 -6.79 -15.49
CA ASN A 103 -2.27 -6.52 -16.87
C ASN A 103 -3.77 -6.26 -17.10
N GLY A 104 -4.55 -6.04 -16.03
CA GLY A 104 -6.00 -5.84 -16.11
C GLY A 104 -6.83 -7.11 -16.25
N LYS A 105 -6.23 -8.27 -16.54
CA LYS A 105 -6.97 -9.53 -16.74
C LYS A 105 -7.19 -10.25 -15.41
N ASN A 106 -8.34 -10.90 -15.27
CA ASN A 106 -8.69 -11.72 -14.09
C ASN A 106 -8.56 -10.99 -12.75
N MET A 107 -8.63 -9.66 -12.76
CA MET A 107 -8.63 -8.86 -11.54
C MET A 107 -10.00 -8.94 -10.87
N LYS A 108 -10.01 -8.95 -9.54
CA LYS A 108 -11.21 -8.92 -8.71
C LYS A 108 -11.02 -7.94 -7.57
N MET A 109 -12.09 -7.32 -7.10
CA MET A 109 -12.08 -6.38 -5.98
C MET A 109 -12.92 -6.91 -4.82
N CYS A 110 -12.63 -6.45 -3.60
CA CYS A 110 -13.55 -6.60 -2.48
C CYS A 110 -14.59 -5.49 -2.50
N ASN A 111 -15.87 -5.86 -2.57
CA ASN A 111 -16.97 -4.90 -2.44
C ASN A 111 -17.27 -4.58 -0.96
N GLY A 112 -18.13 -3.58 -0.73
CA GLY A 112 -18.54 -3.17 0.63
C GLY A 112 -19.32 -4.22 1.43
N GLN A 113 -19.74 -5.32 0.79
CA GLN A 113 -20.39 -6.46 1.45
C GLN A 113 -19.39 -7.55 1.85
N GLY A 114 -18.09 -7.33 1.64
CA GLY A 114 -17.05 -8.30 1.95
C GLY A 114 -17.01 -9.47 0.98
N GLN A 115 -17.43 -9.27 -0.26
CA GLN A 115 -17.40 -10.27 -1.33
C GLN A 115 -16.36 -9.93 -2.38
N LEU A 116 -15.75 -10.96 -2.95
CA LEU A 116 -14.84 -10.83 -4.09
C LEU A 116 -15.65 -10.78 -5.39
N VAL A 117 -15.59 -9.66 -6.09
CA VAL A 117 -16.36 -9.42 -7.33
C VAL A 117 -15.43 -9.06 -8.48
N SER A 118 -15.80 -9.41 -9.70
CA SER A 118 -15.08 -8.98 -10.91
C SER A 118 -15.40 -7.51 -11.24
N PHE A 119 -14.50 -6.88 -12.00
CA PHE A 119 -14.75 -5.59 -12.65
C PHE A 119 -15.72 -5.74 -13.82
#